data_AF-A0A967UN19-F1
#
_entry.id   AF-A0A967UN19-F1
#
_cell.length_a   1.000
_cell.length_b   1.000
_cell.length_c   1.000
_cell.angle_alpha   90.00
_cell.angle_beta   90.00
_cell.angle_gamma   90.00
#
_symmetry.space_group_name_H-M   'P 1'
#
loop_
_entity.id
_entity.type
_entity.pdbx_description
1 polymer ?
#
loop_
_entity_poly.entity_id
_entity_poly.type
_entity_poly.pdbx_seq_one_letter_code
_entity_poly.pdbx_strand_id
1 'polypeptide(L)' 'GIGVNEHHQNAYGMMPSPIVTASALARRTSRIKIAILGSALPLREHPLTLAEEHAMIDNIT' A
#
# COMPACT_ATOMS: atom_id res chain seq x y z
N GLY A 1 6.16 10.15 9.72
CA GLY A 1 5.35 9.30 8.83
C GLY A 1 6.23 8.21 8.25
N ILE A 2 5.65 7.18 7.66
CA ILE A 2 6.38 6.08 7.01
C ILE A 2 5.91 5.94 5.56
N GLY A 3 6.83 5.65 4.65
CA GLY A 3 6.55 5.40 3.24
C GLY A 3 6.69 3.93 2.89
N VAL A 4 5.77 3.39 2.09
CA VAL A 4 5.85 2.06 1.49
C VAL A 4 5.76 2.17 -0.03
N ASN A 5 6.67 1.56 -0.77
CA ASN A 5 6.77 1.62 -2.23
C ASN A 5 6.52 0.27 -2.92
N GLU A 6 6.22 0.29 -4.21
CA GLU A 6 5.99 -0.92 -5.00
C GLU A 6 7.21 -1.30 -5.84
N HIS A 7 7.66 -2.57 -5.73
CA HIS A 7 8.71 -3.13 -6.57
C HIS A 7 8.41 -4.60 -6.92
N HIS A 8 8.65 -4.94 -8.18
CA HIS A 8 8.47 -6.28 -8.72
C HIS A 8 9.77 -6.83 -9.30
N GLN A 9 10.02 -8.11 -9.07
CA GLN A 9 11.03 -8.92 -9.78
C GLN A 9 12.45 -8.32 -9.77
N ASN A 10 12.84 -7.62 -8.70
CA ASN A 10 14.18 -7.06 -8.55
C ASN A 10 14.68 -7.20 -7.11
N ALA A 11 16.00 -7.21 -6.93
CA ALA A 11 16.63 -7.30 -5.62
C ALA A 11 16.63 -5.96 -4.85
N TYR A 12 16.20 -4.87 -5.47
CA TYR A 12 16.15 -3.55 -4.85
C TYR A 12 15.00 -3.44 -3.84
N GLY A 13 13.84 -4.04 -4.14
CA GLY A 13 12.67 -4.01 -3.26
C GLY A 13 11.84 -5.29 -3.31
N MET A 14 11.58 -5.86 -2.15
CA MET A 14 10.82 -7.11 -1.97
C MET A 14 9.34 -6.88 -1.66
N MET A 15 8.80 -5.72 -2.05
CA MET A 15 7.43 -5.30 -1.74
C MET A 15 6.58 -5.18 -3.01
N PRO A 16 6.02 -6.30 -3.50
CA PRO A 16 5.18 -6.29 -4.71
C PRO A 16 3.81 -5.67 -4.48
N SER A 17 3.33 -5.62 -3.23
CA SER A 17 2.09 -4.93 -2.87
C SER A 17 2.33 -3.99 -1.68
N PRO A 18 2.37 -2.67 -1.90
CA PRO A 18 2.48 -1.71 -0.80
C PRO A 18 1.20 -1.65 0.04
N ILE A 19 0.04 -2.04 -0.52
CA ILE A 19 -1.26 -2.09 0.17
C ILE A 19 -1.21 -3.08 1.33
N VAL A 20 -0.64 -4.27 1.13
CA VAL A 20 -0.53 -5.30 2.18
C VAL A 20 0.33 -4.80 3.34
N THR A 21 1.48 -4.21 3.06
CA THR A 21 2.36 -3.67 4.10
C THR A 21 1.73 -2.46 4.80
N ALA A 22 1.06 -1.58 4.06
CA ALA A 22 0.33 -0.45 4.63
C ALA A 22 -0.78 -0.91 5.59
N SER A 23 -1.58 -1.91 5.21
CA SER A 23 -2.62 -2.50 6.07
C SER A 23 -2.05 -3.06 7.37
N ALA A 24 -0.90 -3.75 7.30
CA ALA A 24 -0.22 -4.27 8.48
C ALA A 24 0.28 -3.15 9.40
N LEU A 25 0.80 -2.07 8.82
CA LEU A 25 1.26 -0.90 9.56
C LEU A 25 0.10 -0.11 10.17
N ALA A 26 -1.03 0.04 9.46
CA ALA A 26 -2.24 0.70 9.93
C ALA A 26 -2.75 0.06 11.22
N ARG A 27 -2.75 -1.28 11.29
CA ARG A 27 -3.18 -1.99 12.50
C ARG A 27 -2.20 -1.85 13.68
N ARG A 28 -0.92 -1.61 13.41
CA ARG A 28 0.15 -1.57 14.43
C ARG A 28 0.46 -0.16 14.93
N THR A 29 -0.06 0.87 14.27
CA THR A 29 0.31 2.26 14.55
C THR A 29 -0.93 3.14 14.58
N SER A 30 -0.98 4.12 15.48
CA SER A 30 -2.17 4.97 15.68
C SER A 30 -1.88 6.47 15.66
N ARG A 31 -0.63 6.87 15.45
CA ARG A 31 -0.22 8.29 15.46
C ARG A 31 0.61 8.72 14.27
N ILE A 32 1.03 7.77 13.41
CA ILE A 32 1.87 8.09 12.26
C ILE A 32 1.02 8.11 10.99
N LYS A 33 1.38 8.99 10.07
CA LYS A 33 0.87 8.95 8.69
C LYS A 33 1.62 7.86 7.91
N ILE A 34 0.89 7.08 7.12
CA ILE A 34 1.42 6.09 6.20
C ILE A 34 1.23 6.64 4.78
N ALA A 35 2.31 6.65 3.99
CA ALA A 35 2.28 7.07 2.59
C ALA A 35 2.52 5.86 1.70
N ILE A 36 1.58 5.58 0.80
CA ILE A 36 1.76 4.61 -0.27
C ILE A 36 2.45 5.34 -1.43
N LEU A 37 3.75 5.15 -1.54
CA LEU A 37 4.64 5.76 -2.53
C LEU A 37 4.61 4.92 -3.82
N GLY A 38 3.49 5.04 -4.51
CA GLY A 38 3.16 4.26 -5.69
C GLY A 38 2.17 3.15 -5.35
N SER A 39 1.15 3.05 -6.19
CA SER A 39 0.49 1.80 -6.51
C SER A 39 0.44 1.84 -8.03
N ALA A 40 1.06 0.89 -8.71
CA ALA A 40 1.21 0.89 -10.15
C ALA A 40 -0.16 0.63 -10.79
N LEU A 41 -1.00 1.66 -10.80
CA LEU A 41 -2.38 1.69 -11.27
C LEU A 41 -2.51 1.08 -12.68
N PRO A 42 -1.63 1.41 -13.65
CA PRO A 42 -1.70 0.80 -14.98
C PRO A 42 -1.40 -0.70 -15.03
N LEU A 43 -0.81 -1.27 -13.97
CA LEU A 43 -0.51 -2.71 -13.87
C LEU A 43 -1.64 -3.51 -13.24
N ARG A 44 -2.75 -2.87 -12.84
CA ARG A 44 -3.90 -3.55 -12.23
C ARG A 44 -5.00 -3.72 -13.27
N GLU A 45 -5.45 -4.96 -13.45
CA GLU A 45 -6.58 -5.29 -14.33
C GLU A 45 -7.91 -4.71 -13.81
N HIS A 46 -8.02 -4.55 -12.48
CA HIS A 46 -9.24 -4.12 -11.80
C HIS A 46 -8.98 -2.87 -10.94
N PRO A 47 -9.15 -1.66 -11.49
CA PRO A 47 -8.91 -0.43 -10.74
C PRO A 47 -9.89 -0.22 -9.58
N LEU A 48 -11.10 -0.78 -9.65
CA LEU A 48 -12.08 -0.72 -8.56
C LEU A 48 -11.57 -1.42 -7.30
N THR A 49 -11.00 -2.62 -7.44
CA THR A 49 -10.43 -3.36 -6.30
C THR A 49 -9.35 -2.55 -5.60
N LEU A 50 -8.48 -1.88 -6.36
CA LEU A 50 -7.45 -1.04 -5.77
C LEU A 50 -8.03 0.16 -5.01
N ALA A 51 -9.11 0.76 -5.52
CA ALA A 51 -9.81 1.85 -4.82
C ALA A 51 -10.46 1.37 -3.52
N GLU A 52 -11.12 0.20 -3.56
CA GLU A 52 -11.73 -0.43 -2.38
C GLU A 52 -10.67 -0.77 -1.31
N GLU A 53 -9.52 -1.31 -1.71
CA GLU A 53 -8.39 -1.58 -0.82
C GLU A 53 -7.87 -0.31 -0.13
N HIS A 54 -7.72 0.80 -0.87
CA HIS A 54 -7.32 2.08 -0.28
C HIS A 54 -8.38 2.62 0.68
N ALA A 55 -9.66 2.54 0.32
CA ALA A 55 -10.76 2.96 1.19
C ALA A 55 -10.80 2.14 2.49
N MET A 56 -10.52 0.84 2.42
CA MET A 56 -10.38 -0.01 3.61
C MET A 56 -9.24 0.46 4.51
N ILE A 57 -8.06 0.73 3.94
CA ILE A 57 -6.91 1.23 4.72
C ILE A 57 -7.26 2.55 5.40
N ASP A 58 -7.83 3.50 4.66
CA ASP A 58 -8.24 4.82 5.18
C ASP A 58 -9.19 4.69 6.38
N ASN A 59 -10.12 3.74 6.34
CA ASN A 59 -11.07 3.50 7.43
C ASN A 59 -10.47 2.75 8.66
N ILE A 60 -9.31 2.10 8.52
CA ILE A 60 -8.69 1.35 9.64
C ILE A 60 -7.44 2.03 10.21
N THR A 61 -6.95 3.11 9.60
CA THR A 61 -5.94 4.02 10.16
C THR A 61 -6.56 5.05 11.09
#